data_AF-A0A0L0FRC9-F1
#
_entry.id   AF-A0A0L0FRC9-F1
#
_cell.length_a   1.000
_cell.length_b   1.000
_cell.length_c   1.000
_cell.angle_alpha   90.00
_cell.angle_beta   90.00
_cell.angle_gamma   90.00
#
_symmetry.space_group_name_H-M   'P 1'
#
loop_
_entity.id
_entity.type
_entity.pdbx_description
1 polymer ?
#
loop_
_entity_poly.entity_id
_entity_poly.type
_entity_poly.pdbx_seq_one_letter_code
_entity_poly.pdbx_strand_id
1 'polypeptide(L)'
;MSIGGAPPLPTLMRILTEVVVATGILAALVLIGAVGFHFTADLNFTTSIYFTIETLTTVGYGDYDLDLSSTRRRIFVVTYIFFAVPIFAGRLAALIEAVSKYLQMRRIRDMREIGVTRQMLQEADIDLDGSVNRAEFALYFLTKLQIIDMHMVRGYRNE
;
A
#
# COMPACT_ATOMS: atom_id res chain seq x y z
N MET A 1 5.88 -19.66 31.70
CA MET A 1 4.90 -18.68 31.16
C MET A 1 5.64 -17.91 30.07
N SER A 2 5.49 -18.33 28.81
CA SER A 2 6.23 -17.74 27.69
C SER A 2 5.64 -16.37 27.37
N ILE A 3 6.41 -15.32 27.63
CA ILE A 3 6.09 -13.95 27.22
C ILE A 3 5.95 -13.99 25.70
N GLY A 4 4.77 -13.64 25.19
CA GLY A 4 4.48 -13.65 23.76
C GLY A 4 5.46 -12.75 23.03
N GLY A 5 6.43 -13.35 22.33
CA GLY A 5 7.36 -12.62 21.48
C GLY A 5 6.58 -11.86 20.41
N ALA A 6 7.07 -10.68 20.05
CA ALA A 6 6.49 -9.88 18.98
C ALA A 6 6.29 -10.74 17.72
N PRO A 7 5.14 -10.64 17.02
CA PRO A 7 4.90 -11.40 15.82
C PRO A 7 6.03 -11.16 14.80
N PRO A 8 6.53 -12.21 14.12
CA PRO A 8 7.62 -12.05 13.17
C PRO A 8 7.20 -11.11 12.05
N LEU A 9 8.01 -10.07 11.80
CA LEU A 9 7.75 -9.14 10.70
C LEU A 9 7.74 -9.91 9.37
N PRO A 10 6.81 -9.60 8.45
CA PRO A 10 6.83 -10.19 7.12
C PRO A 10 8.16 -9.89 6.45
N THR A 11 8.93 -10.92 6.06
CA THR A 11 10.23 -10.71 5.42
C THR A 11 10.08 -9.90 4.14
N LEU A 12 11.04 -9.01 3.83
CA LEU A 12 11.04 -8.21 2.60
C LEU A 12 10.82 -9.07 1.35
N MET A 13 11.39 -10.28 1.31
CA MET A 13 11.22 -11.25 0.22
C MET A 13 9.76 -11.67 -0.01
N ARG A 14 8.97 -11.78 1.06
CA ARG A 14 7.53 -12.09 0.97
C ARG A 14 6.75 -10.95 0.33
N ILE A 15 7.01 -9.72 0.77
CA ILE A 15 6.36 -8.53 0.20
C ILE A 15 6.72 -8.37 -1.27
N LEU A 16 8.01 -8.55 -1.62
CA LEU A 16 8.44 -8.50 -3.02
C LEU A 16 7.73 -9.56 -3.87
N THR A 17 7.59 -10.78 -3.35
CA THR A 17 6.88 -11.85 -4.06
C THR A 17 5.39 -11.51 -4.24
N GLU A 18 4.72 -11.00 -3.19
CA GLU A 18 3.32 -10.55 -3.27
C GLU A 18 3.15 -9.46 -4.34
N VAL A 19 4.04 -8.47 -4.37
CA VAL A 19 4.02 -7.38 -5.35
C VAL A 19 4.25 -7.90 -6.77
N VAL A 20 5.27 -8.72 -6.99
CA VAL A 20 5.57 -9.27 -8.33
C VAL A 20 4.41 -10.11 -8.85
N VAL A 21 3.82 -10.96 -8.02
CA VAL A 21 2.67 -11.78 -8.40
C VAL A 21 1.44 -10.91 -8.70
N ALA A 22 1.15 -9.91 -7.86
CA ALA A 22 0.01 -9.01 -8.06
C ALA A 22 0.18 -8.21 -9.36
N THR A 23 1.35 -7.59 -9.58
CA THR A 23 1.65 -6.85 -10.82
C THR A 23 1.61 -7.75 -12.05
N GLY A 24 2.17 -8.97 -11.97
CA GLY A 24 2.13 -9.93 -13.07
C GLY A 24 0.71 -10.32 -13.47
N ILE A 25 -0.17 -10.56 -12.49
CA ILE A 25 -1.58 -10.87 -12.74
C ILE A 25 -2.30 -9.67 -13.34
N LEU A 26 -2.08 -8.45 -12.82
CA LEU A 26 -2.68 -7.23 -13.37
C LEU A 26 -2.26 -7.00 -14.83
N ALA A 27 -0.98 -7.17 -15.14
CA ALA A 27 -0.47 -7.08 -16.52
C ALA A 27 -1.11 -8.15 -17.42
N ALA A 28 -1.24 -9.39 -16.92
CA ALA A 28 -1.90 -10.47 -17.67
C ALA A 28 -3.38 -10.15 -17.95
N LEU A 29 -4.13 -9.60 -16.98
CA LEU A 29 -5.51 -9.17 -17.21
C LEU A 29 -5.59 -8.11 -18.30
N VAL A 30 -4.73 -7.09 -18.25
CA VAL A 30 -4.67 -6.03 -19.28
C VAL A 30 -4.35 -6.61 -20.65
N LEU A 31 -3.39 -7.52 -20.76
CA LEU A 31 -3.03 -8.16 -22.03
C LEU A 31 -4.15 -9.05 -22.58
N ILE A 32 -4.78 -9.86 -21.72
CA ILE A 32 -5.90 -10.73 -22.12
C ILE A 32 -7.08 -9.90 -22.61
N GLY A 33 -7.43 -8.82 -21.89
CA GLY A 33 -8.46 -7.89 -22.31
C GLY A 33 -8.11 -7.22 -23.63
N ALA A 34 -6.90 -6.66 -23.76
CA ALA A 34 -6.47 -5.95 -24.96
C ALA A 34 -6.49 -6.85 -26.20
N VAL A 35 -5.96 -8.07 -26.09
CA VAL A 35 -6.00 -9.07 -27.16
C VAL A 35 -7.44 -9.45 -27.49
N GLY A 36 -8.27 -9.72 -26.48
CA GLY A 36 -9.65 -10.12 -26.71
C GLY A 36 -10.51 -9.03 -27.34
N PHE A 37 -10.38 -7.77 -26.90
CA PHE A 37 -11.08 -6.64 -27.52
C PHE A 37 -10.54 -6.32 -28.93
N HIS A 38 -9.25 -6.47 -29.18
CA HIS A 38 -8.69 -6.29 -30.51
C HIS A 38 -9.32 -7.29 -31.51
N PHE A 39 -9.44 -8.57 -31.13
CA PHE A 39 -9.96 -9.62 -32.01
C PHE A 39 -11.48 -9.74 -32.05
N THR A 40 -12.19 -9.32 -31.00
CA THR A 40 -13.65 -9.45 -30.94
C THR A 40 -14.37 -8.16 -31.29
N ALA A 41 -13.78 -7.00 -30.98
CA ALA A 41 -14.39 -5.69 -31.16
C ALA A 41 -13.73 -4.86 -32.27
N ASP A 42 -12.76 -5.43 -33.00
CA ASP A 42 -12.05 -4.79 -34.11
C ASP A 42 -11.43 -3.42 -33.74
N LEU A 43 -11.16 -3.23 -32.44
CA LEU A 43 -10.51 -2.03 -31.92
C LEU A 43 -9.01 -2.08 -32.24
N ASN A 44 -8.40 -0.93 -32.51
CA ASN A 44 -6.94 -0.84 -32.57
C ASN A 44 -6.32 -1.29 -31.25
N PHE A 45 -5.17 -1.97 -31.29
CA PHE A 45 -4.55 -2.57 -30.10
C PHE A 45 -4.35 -1.57 -28.95
N THR A 46 -3.92 -0.34 -29.25
CA THR A 46 -3.78 0.74 -28.25
C THR A 46 -5.13 1.12 -27.62
N THR A 47 -6.17 1.23 -28.45
CA THR A 47 -7.55 1.48 -27.98
C THR A 47 -8.07 0.31 -27.14
N SER A 48 -7.72 -0.93 -27.49
CA SER A 48 -8.08 -2.11 -26.71
C SER A 48 -7.42 -2.12 -25.34
N ILE A 49 -6.16 -1.68 -25.22
CA ILE A 49 -5.49 -1.50 -23.92
C ILE A 49 -6.23 -0.46 -23.09
N TYR A 50 -6.52 0.71 -23.67
CA TYR A 50 -7.27 1.78 -23.01
C TYR A 50 -8.62 1.28 -22.50
N PHE A 51 -9.43 0.69 -23.38
CA PHE A 51 -10.74 0.14 -23.06
C PHE A 51 -10.67 -0.92 -21.96
N THR A 52 -9.63 -1.76 -22.00
CA THR A 52 -9.40 -2.76 -20.95
C THR A 52 -9.12 -2.13 -19.60
N ILE A 53 -8.28 -1.10 -19.55
CA ILE A 53 -7.93 -0.42 -18.29
C ILE A 53 -9.15 0.26 -17.69
N GLU A 54 -9.93 1.02 -18.46
CA GLU A 54 -11.13 1.68 -17.93
C GLU A 54 -12.19 0.67 -17.46
N THR A 55 -12.29 -0.48 -18.12
CA THR A 55 -13.19 -1.57 -17.75
C THR A 55 -12.76 -2.20 -16.42
N LEU A 56 -11.48 -2.57 -16.30
CA LEU A 56 -10.92 -3.18 -15.09
C LEU A 56 -10.95 -2.25 -13.89
N THR A 57 -10.67 -0.96 -14.11
CA THR A 57 -10.70 0.08 -13.08
C THR A 57 -12.11 0.56 -12.76
N THR A 58 -13.12 0.09 -13.49
CA THR A 58 -14.53 0.48 -13.34
C THR A 58 -14.79 1.97 -13.54
N VAL A 59 -13.91 2.65 -14.29
CA VAL A 59 -14.07 4.06 -14.67
C VAL A 59 -15.15 4.19 -15.74
N GLY A 60 -15.02 3.38 -16.81
CA GLY A 60 -16.00 3.26 -17.90
C GLY A 60 -16.46 4.59 -18.50
N TYR A 61 -15.59 5.29 -19.23
CA TYR A 61 -15.92 6.61 -19.79
C TYR A 61 -17.03 6.53 -20.84
N GLY A 62 -17.18 5.40 -21.52
CA GLY A 62 -18.22 5.20 -22.53
C GLY A 62 -17.95 5.97 -23.82
N ASP A 63 -16.69 6.28 -24.10
CA ASP A 63 -16.23 6.90 -25.34
C ASP A 63 -16.08 5.89 -26.49
N TYR A 64 -16.06 4.59 -26.19
CA TYR A 64 -16.09 3.50 -27.15
C TYR A 64 -17.31 2.60 -26.93
N ASP A 65 -18.17 2.54 -27.95
CA ASP A 65 -19.31 1.61 -27.96
C ASP A 65 -18.90 0.25 -28.55
N LEU A 66 -19.10 -0.80 -27.74
CA LEU A 66 -19.01 -2.17 -28.23
C LEU A 66 -20.34 -2.57 -28.85
N ASP A 67 -20.36 -2.85 -30.16
CA ASP A 67 -21.56 -3.41 -30.79
C ASP A 67 -21.81 -4.85 -30.29
N LEU A 68 -22.72 -5.03 -29.33
CA LEU A 68 -23.01 -6.35 -28.75
C LEU A 68 -23.96 -7.21 -29.59
N SER A 69 -24.14 -6.90 -30.89
CA SER A 69 -24.90 -7.73 -31.84
C SER A 69 -24.24 -9.10 -32.06
N SER A 70 -22.91 -9.14 -32.03
CA SER A 70 -22.13 -10.38 -32.19
C SER A 70 -22.17 -11.25 -30.93
N THR A 71 -22.65 -12.48 -31.07
CA THR A 71 -22.68 -13.47 -29.97
C THR A 71 -21.28 -13.74 -29.41
N ARG A 72 -20.26 -13.82 -30.26
CA ARG A 72 -18.86 -14.06 -29.84
C ARG A 72 -18.35 -12.93 -28.96
N ARG A 73 -18.59 -11.67 -29.36
CA ARG A 73 -18.19 -10.48 -28.61
C ARG A 73 -18.91 -10.42 -27.27
N ARG A 74 -20.23 -10.65 -27.27
CA ARG A 74 -21.03 -10.65 -26.04
C ARG A 74 -20.55 -11.66 -25.01
N ILE A 75 -20.30 -12.91 -25.44
CA ILE A 75 -19.78 -13.95 -24.55
C ILE A 75 -18.42 -13.54 -23.99
N PHE A 76 -17.50 -13.08 -24.83
CA PHE A 76 -16.19 -12.61 -24.38
C PHE A 76 -16.30 -11.50 -23.34
N VAL A 77 -17.05 -10.43 -23.63
CA VAL A 77 -17.20 -9.26 -22.74
C VAL A 77 -17.76 -9.68 -21.39
N VAL A 78 -18.85 -10.44 -21.37
CA VAL A 78 -19.52 -10.86 -20.13
C VAL A 78 -18.60 -11.74 -19.29
N THR A 79 -17.99 -12.76 -19.89
CA THR A 79 -17.08 -13.66 -19.18
C THR A 79 -15.83 -12.93 -18.70
N TYR A 80 -15.27 -12.06 -19.55
CA TYR A 80 -14.08 -11.27 -19.21
C TYR A 80 -14.35 -10.36 -18.00
N ILE A 81 -15.40 -9.53 -18.05
CA ILE A 81 -15.71 -8.60 -16.95
C ILE A 81 -16.02 -9.37 -15.66
N PHE A 82 -16.79 -10.46 -15.74
CA PHE A 82 -17.19 -11.25 -14.58
C PHE A 82 -16.00 -11.79 -13.76
N PHE A 83 -14.94 -12.23 -14.44
CA PHE A 83 -13.74 -12.73 -13.76
C PHE A 83 -12.69 -11.65 -13.54
N ALA A 84 -12.46 -10.79 -14.52
CA ALA A 84 -11.32 -9.88 -14.51
C ALA A 84 -11.50 -8.75 -13.50
N VAL A 85 -12.71 -8.20 -13.32
CA VAL A 85 -12.93 -7.09 -12.38
C VAL A 85 -12.71 -7.51 -10.92
N PRO A 86 -13.27 -8.62 -10.40
CA PRO A 86 -12.98 -9.06 -9.03
C PRO A 86 -11.51 -9.42 -8.80
N ILE A 87 -10.86 -10.07 -9.79
CA ILE A 87 -9.43 -10.40 -9.70
C ILE A 87 -8.60 -9.11 -9.65
N PHE A 88 -8.89 -8.14 -10.52
CA PHE A 88 -8.23 -6.85 -10.55
C PHE A 88 -8.35 -6.13 -9.21
N ALA A 89 -9.56 -6.01 -8.66
CA ALA A 89 -9.80 -5.38 -7.37
C ALA A 89 -9.02 -6.08 -6.25
N GLY A 90 -9.02 -7.41 -6.20
CA GLY A 90 -8.28 -8.18 -5.21
C GLY A 90 -6.76 -8.03 -5.33
N ARG A 91 -6.21 -7.97 -6.56
CA ARG A 91 -4.78 -7.74 -6.76
C ARG A 91 -4.37 -6.31 -6.44
N LEU A 92 -5.21 -5.32 -6.75
CA LEU A 92 -4.98 -3.93 -6.39
C LEU A 92 -4.96 -3.76 -4.87
N ALA A 93 -5.92 -4.38 -4.15
CA ALA A 93 -5.93 -4.40 -2.69
C ALA A 93 -4.65 -5.03 -2.11
N ALA A 94 -4.17 -6.13 -2.69
CA ALA A 94 -2.92 -6.76 -2.27
C ALA A 94 -1.70 -5.84 -2.42
N LEU A 95 -1.64 -5.01 -3.48
CA LEU A 95 -0.59 -4.01 -3.63
C LEU A 95 -0.66 -2.93 -2.54
N ILE A 96 -1.86 -2.44 -2.23
CA ILE A 96 -2.07 -1.46 -1.14
C ILE A 96 -1.63 -2.05 0.20
N GLU A 97 -1.98 -3.32 0.46
CA GLU A 97 -1.56 -4.04 1.66
C GLU A 97 -0.05 -4.22 1.74
N ALA A 98 0.60 -4.59 0.63
CA ALA A 98 2.04 -4.74 0.54
C ALA A 98 2.78 -3.42 0.85
N VAL A 99 2.30 -2.29 0.32
CA VAL A 99 2.82 -0.96 0.64
C VAL A 99 2.61 -0.65 2.13
N SER A 100 1.43 -0.94 2.66
CA SER A 100 1.11 -0.71 4.07
C SER A 100 2.02 -1.51 5.01
N LYS A 101 2.25 -2.80 4.70
CA LYS A 101 3.19 -3.67 5.42
C LYS A 101 4.61 -3.11 5.37
N TYR A 102 5.06 -2.64 4.20
CA TYR A 102 6.38 -2.04 4.05
C TYR A 102 6.54 -0.77 4.91
N LEU A 103 5.55 0.12 4.91
CA LEU A 103 5.56 1.33 5.73
C LEU A 103 5.51 1.03 7.23
N GLN A 104 4.71 0.05 7.65
CA GLN A 104 4.66 -0.41 9.04
C GLN A 104 6.02 -0.98 9.48
N MET A 105 6.68 -1.77 8.65
CA MET A 105 8.00 -2.30 8.96
C MET A 105 9.07 -1.21 9.05
N ARG A 106 9.01 -0.20 8.17
CA ARG A 106 9.88 0.98 8.30
C ARG A 106 9.65 1.66 9.65
N ARG A 107 8.41 1.94 10.02
CA ARG A 107 8.08 2.53 11.34
C ARG A 107 8.60 1.69 12.50
N ILE A 108 8.41 0.38 12.48
CA ILE A 108 8.89 -0.52 13.55
C ILE A 108 10.41 -0.57 13.59
N ARG A 109 11.09 -0.57 12.43
CA ARG A 109 12.55 -0.51 12.36
C ARG A 109 13.07 0.80 12.95
N ASP A 110 12.48 1.92 12.55
CA ASP A 110 12.85 3.25 13.07
C ASP A 110 12.64 3.29 14.60
N MET A 111 11.52 2.76 15.12
CA MET A 111 11.28 2.63 16.56
C MET A 111 12.29 1.72 17.28
N ARG A 112 12.74 0.65 16.63
CA ARG A 112 13.72 -0.29 17.21
C ARG A 112 15.13 0.30 17.20
N GLU A 113 15.48 1.07 16.17
CA GLU A 113 16.74 1.81 16.10
C GLU A 113 16.77 2.97 17.10
N ILE A 114 15.61 3.58 17.39
CA ILE A 114 15.48 4.52 18.52
C ILE A 114 15.97 3.83 19.81
N GLY A 115 15.46 2.62 20.13
CA GLY A 115 15.90 1.79 21.27
C GLY A 115 15.91 2.56 22.60
N VAL A 116 16.31 1.98 23.73
CA VAL A 116 16.76 2.81 24.88
C VAL A 116 18.27 2.91 24.79
N THR A 117 18.74 3.65 23.79
CA THR A 117 20.17 3.89 23.59
C THR A 117 20.61 4.99 24.54
N ARG A 118 21.87 4.98 25.01
CA ARG A 118 22.38 6.08 25.84
C ARG A 118 22.26 7.45 25.15
N GLN A 119 22.45 7.49 23.82
CA GLN A 119 22.21 8.70 23.02
C GLN A 119 20.74 9.14 23.08
N MET A 120 19.78 8.20 23.02
CA MET A 120 18.36 8.53 23.17
C MET A 120 18.07 9.11 24.56
N LEU A 121 18.61 8.51 25.62
CA LEU A 121 18.43 9.00 26.98
C LEU A 121 19.03 10.41 27.15
N GLN A 122 20.17 10.68 26.53
CA GLN A 122 20.77 12.02 26.50
C GLN A 122 19.95 13.03 25.68
N GLU A 123 19.31 12.61 24.60
CA GLU A 123 18.39 13.48 23.84
C GLU A 123 17.05 13.71 24.56
N ALA A 124 16.62 12.74 25.38
CA ALA A 124 15.38 12.79 26.13
C ALA A 124 15.49 13.59 27.44
N ASP A 125 16.71 13.77 27.98
CA ASP A 125 17.04 14.64 29.10
C ASP A 125 16.90 16.12 28.66
N ILE A 126 15.73 16.71 28.90
CA ILE A 126 15.36 18.04 28.38
C ILE A 126 15.92 19.14 29.30
N ASP A 127 16.04 18.86 30.60
CA ASP A 127 16.54 19.80 31.59
C ASP A 127 18.04 19.69 31.86
N LEU A 128 18.71 18.67 31.29
CA LEU A 128 20.15 18.41 31.37
C LEU A 128 20.63 18.07 32.78
N ASP A 129 19.78 17.44 33.59
CA ASP A 129 20.13 17.00 34.96
C ASP A 129 20.90 15.68 35.02
N GLY A 130 21.04 14.99 33.87
CA GLY A 130 21.77 13.73 33.73
C GLY A 130 20.94 12.48 34.06
N SER A 131 19.66 12.64 34.40
CA SER A 131 18.66 11.60 34.60
C SER A 131 17.50 11.78 33.61
N VAL A 132 16.63 10.77 33.48
CA VAL A 132 15.45 10.88 32.61
C VAL A 132 14.22 10.48 33.41
N ASN A 133 13.32 11.42 33.63
CA ASN A 133 12.09 11.17 34.34
C ASN A 133 10.99 10.62 33.41
N ARG A 134 9.86 10.17 33.98
CA ARG A 134 8.76 9.58 33.19
C ARG A 134 8.14 10.57 32.21
N ALA A 135 8.09 11.86 32.56
CA ALA A 135 7.50 12.89 31.71
C ALA A 135 8.41 13.20 30.52
N GLU A 136 9.71 13.34 30.73
CA GLU A 136 10.72 13.51 29.69
C GLU A 136 10.77 12.34 28.73
N PHE A 137 10.76 11.12 29.28
CA PHE A 137 10.66 9.90 28.48
C PHE A 137 9.39 9.92 27.62
N ALA A 138 8.23 10.23 28.21
CA ALA A 138 6.97 10.31 27.46
C ALA A 138 7.00 11.42 26.40
N LEU A 139 7.48 12.62 26.72
CA LEU A 139 7.56 13.76 25.81
C LEU A 139 8.51 13.48 24.64
N TYR A 140 9.64 12.82 24.88
CA TYR A 140 10.55 12.40 23.84
C TYR A 140 9.87 11.46 22.84
N PHE A 141 9.19 10.42 23.35
CA PHE A 141 8.45 9.49 22.49
C PHE A 141 7.29 10.17 21.75
N LEU A 142 6.50 11.01 22.43
CA LEU A 142 5.40 11.75 21.80
C LEU A 142 5.89 12.67 20.68
N THR A 143 7.06 13.28 20.86
CA THR A 143 7.69 14.14 19.85
C THR A 143 8.24 13.32 18.68
N LYS A 144 8.97 12.24 18.94
CA LYS A 144 9.50 11.37 17.87
C LYS A 144 8.40 10.64 17.10
N LEU A 145 7.26 10.37 17.74
CA LEU A 145 6.06 9.83 17.10
C LEU A 145 5.26 10.89 16.33
N GLN A 146 5.68 12.16 16.32
CA GLN A 146 4.97 13.30 15.73
C GLN A 146 3.53 13.46 16.24
N ILE A 147 3.26 13.02 17.47
CA ILE A 147 1.97 13.27 18.14
C ILE A 147 1.96 14.69 18.68
N ILE A 148 3.13 15.16 19.14
CA ILE A 148 3.34 16.50 19.67
C ILE A 148 4.53 17.12 18.95
N ASP A 149 4.40 18.40 18.66
CA ASP A 149 5.47 19.18 18.07
C ASP A 149 6.46 19.66 19.14
N MET A 150 7.77 19.57 18.85
CA MET A 150 8.84 19.89 19.83
C MET A 150 8.73 21.33 20.38
N HIS A 151 8.16 22.26 19.61
CA HIS A 151 8.00 23.65 20.02
C HIS A 151 6.95 23.83 21.14
N MET A 152 5.95 22.94 21.22
CA MET A 152 4.93 22.96 22.30
C MET A 152 5.51 22.49 23.64
N VAL A 153 6.48 21.57 23.60
CA VAL A 153 7.12 21.00 24.79
C VAL A 153 7.97 22.04 25.54
N ARG A 154 8.66 22.92 24.81
CA ARG A 154 9.48 23.98 25.41
C ARG A 154 8.67 25.11 26.06
N GLY A 155 7.38 25.25 25.69
CA GLY A 155 6.49 26.27 26.25
C GLY A 155 6.12 26.03 27.72
N TYR A 156 6.08 24.77 28.16
CA TYR A 156 5.71 24.38 29.53
C TYR A 156 6.79 24.66 30.59
N ARG A 157 7.98 25.15 30.20
CA ARG A 157 9.13 25.38 31.10
C ARG A 157 9.27 26.81 31.61
N ASN A 158 8.40 27.73 31.16
CA ASN A 158 8.49 29.16 31.48
C ASN A 158 7.40 29.64 32.45
N GLU A 159 6.69 28.72 33.09
CA GLU A 159 5.78 28.98 34.23
C GLU A 159 6.30 28.23 35.47
#